data_AF-A0A916ETE7-F1
#
_entry.id   AF-A0A916ETE7-F1
#
_cell.length_a   1.000
_cell.length_b   1.000
_cell.length_c   1.000
_cell.angle_alpha   90.00
_cell.angle_beta   90.00
_cell.angle_gamma   90.00
#
_symmetry.space_group_name_H-M   'P 1'
#
loop_
_entity.id
_entity.type
_entity.pdbx_description
1 polymer ?
#
loop_
_entity_poly.entity_id
_entity_poly.type
_entity_poly.pdbx_seq_one_letter_code
_entity_poly.pdbx_strand_id
1 'polypeptide(L)'
;MACTVHNIRGFAHKKSGGMSLVFPDVCKTGGPPAGPIPIPYPNLGKSSDTSQGTTTVEADGAMVMVKGAKYSRSTCDEPGQMKGVISNTVQDVCEYMMYSFDVMLEGKNVCRMGDPLWHNSKNIMG
;
A
#
# COMPACT_ATOMS: atom_id res chain seq x y z
N MET A 1 3.48 14.37 -20.07
CA MET A 1 3.60 13.61 -18.80
C MET A 1 4.12 14.60 -17.78
N ALA A 2 3.24 15.17 -16.96
CA ALA A 2 3.71 15.99 -15.85
C ALA A 2 4.29 15.00 -14.82
N CYS A 3 5.52 15.24 -14.39
CA CYS A 3 6.20 14.43 -13.39
C CYS A 3 6.50 15.39 -12.23
N THR A 4 5.70 15.30 -11.17
CA THR A 4 5.93 16.13 -9.99
C THR A 4 6.93 15.42 -9.07
N VAL A 5 8.19 15.87 -9.10
CA VAL A 5 9.28 15.36 -8.25
C VAL A 5 9.31 16.14 -6.93
N HIS A 6 9.32 15.43 -5.82
CA HIS A 6 9.31 15.92 -4.46
C HIS A 6 10.36 15.21 -3.57
N ASN A 7 11.40 15.94 -3.16
CA ASN A 7 12.46 15.39 -2.31
C ASN A 7 13.10 14.12 -2.92
N ILE A 8 13.50 14.22 -4.20
CA ILE A 8 14.12 13.16 -5.03
C ILE A 8 13.17 11.99 -5.39
N ARG A 9 11.98 11.90 -4.78
CA ARG A 9 10.92 10.92 -5.10
C ARG A 9 9.68 11.63 -5.65
N GLY A 10 8.83 11.00 -6.45
CA GLY A 10 7.59 11.66 -6.88
C GLY A 10 6.54 11.70 -5.77
N PHE A 11 5.56 12.60 -5.88
CA PHE A 11 4.33 12.48 -5.10
C PHE A 11 3.64 11.15 -5.43
N ALA A 12 3.13 10.44 -4.42
CA ALA A 12 2.27 9.31 -4.70
C ALA A 12 0.86 9.80 -4.99
N HIS A 13 0.29 9.36 -6.11
CA HIS A 13 -1.08 9.65 -6.53
C HIS A 13 -1.53 8.58 -7.54
N LYS A 14 -2.82 8.60 -7.90
CA LYS A 14 -3.43 7.59 -8.77
C LYS A 14 -2.71 7.36 -10.10
N LYS A 15 -2.10 8.42 -10.64
CA LYS A 15 -1.44 8.44 -11.95
C LYS A 15 0.09 8.34 -11.86
N SER A 16 0.66 8.25 -10.65
CA SER A 16 2.11 8.26 -10.47
C SER A 16 2.79 6.95 -10.91
N GLY A 17 2.00 5.87 -11.10
CA GLY A 17 2.52 4.55 -11.45
C GLY A 17 3.29 3.86 -10.31
N GLY A 18 3.08 4.30 -9.07
CA GLY A 18 3.75 3.72 -7.90
C GLY A 18 3.29 2.27 -7.66
N MET A 19 4.24 1.38 -7.41
CA MET A 19 4.00 -0.02 -7.08
C MET A 19 4.87 -0.37 -5.87
N SER A 20 4.26 -1.00 -4.87
CA SER A 20 4.97 -1.56 -3.72
C SER A 20 4.86 -3.08 -3.79
N LEU A 21 5.99 -3.76 -4.02
CA LEU A 21 6.06 -5.21 -4.05
C LEU A 21 6.81 -5.67 -2.80
N VAL A 22 6.16 -6.50 -2.00
CA VAL A 22 6.66 -6.94 -0.70
C VAL A 22 6.59 -8.45 -0.58
N PHE A 23 7.63 -9.05 0.01
CA PHE A 23 7.74 -10.50 0.24
C PHE A 23 8.61 -10.74 1.48
N PRO A 24 8.31 -11.73 2.36
CA PRO A 24 7.23 -12.72 2.27
C PRO A 24 5.95 -12.36 3.05
N ASP A 25 4.82 -12.18 2.36
CA ASP A 25 3.50 -12.07 2.99
C ASP A 25 3.00 -13.45 3.42
N VAL A 26 3.15 -13.80 4.70
CA VAL A 26 2.81 -15.15 5.18
C VAL A 26 1.30 -15.27 5.42
N CYS A 27 0.63 -16.04 4.57
CA CYS A 27 -0.80 -16.32 4.66
C CYS A 27 -1.06 -17.81 4.86
N LYS A 28 -2.15 -18.13 5.56
CA LYS A 28 -2.59 -19.51 5.77
C LYS A 28 -3.25 -20.04 4.49
N THR A 29 -2.77 -21.17 4.03
CA THR A 29 -3.23 -21.85 2.81
C THR A 29 -3.61 -23.29 3.14
N GLY A 30 -4.56 -23.83 2.38
CA GLY A 30 -5.08 -25.17 2.58
C GLY A 30 -6.36 -25.18 3.40
N GLY A 31 -6.76 -26.38 3.81
CA GLY A 31 -8.00 -26.68 4.51
C GLY A 31 -8.05 -28.17 4.84
N PRO A 32 -9.03 -28.62 5.63
CA PRO A 32 -9.14 -30.02 6.04
C PRO A 32 -9.01 -30.98 4.83
N PRO A 33 -8.18 -32.04 4.91
CA PRO A 33 -7.55 -32.60 6.11
C PRO A 33 -6.18 -32.02 6.49
N ALA A 34 -5.58 -31.14 5.67
CA ALA A 34 -4.18 -30.71 5.82
C ALA A 34 -3.96 -29.50 6.78
N GLY A 35 -5.04 -28.92 7.32
CA GLY A 35 -4.98 -27.77 8.24
C GLY A 35 -4.46 -26.46 7.59
N PRO A 36 -4.45 -25.34 8.34
CA PRO A 36 -3.84 -24.09 7.89
C PRO A 36 -2.32 -24.19 7.84
N ILE A 37 -1.76 -24.18 6.63
CA ILE A 37 -0.31 -24.17 6.41
C ILE A 37 0.12 -22.73 6.14
N PRO A 38 1.02 -22.14 6.93
CA PRO A 38 1.61 -20.84 6.62
C PRO A 38 2.48 -20.94 5.36
N ILE A 39 2.13 -20.18 4.31
CA ILE A 39 2.87 -20.14 3.04
C ILE A 39 3.24 -18.67 2.75
N PRO A 40 4.51 -18.40 2.38
CA PRO A 40 4.93 -17.05 1.99
C PRO A 40 4.45 -16.72 0.57
N TYR A 41 3.76 -15.59 0.42
CA TYR A 41 3.30 -15.05 -0.87
C TYR A 41 3.94 -13.69 -1.17
N PRO A 42 4.08 -13.33 -2.46
CA PRO A 42 4.31 -11.95 -2.82
C PRO A 42 3.03 -11.13 -2.58
N ASN A 43 3.20 -9.87 -2.20
CA ASN A 43 2.08 -8.93 -2.06
C ASN A 43 2.38 -7.63 -2.80
N LEU A 44 1.42 -7.15 -3.58
CA LEU A 44 1.53 -5.97 -4.43
C LEU A 44 0.44 -4.95 -4.09
N GLY A 45 0.88 -3.75 -3.71
CA GLY A 45 0.06 -2.55 -3.55
C GLY A 45 0.31 -1.58 -4.70
N LYS A 46 -0.75 -0.97 -5.23
CA LYS A 46 -0.67 -0.09 -6.41
C LYS A 46 -1.19 1.29 -6.12
N SER A 47 -0.51 2.31 -6.62
CA SER A 47 -0.98 3.69 -6.52
C SER A 47 -2.26 3.92 -7.32
N SER A 48 -2.62 3.06 -8.29
CA SER A 48 -3.93 3.12 -8.96
C SER A 48 -5.13 2.98 -8.00
N ASP A 49 -4.91 2.33 -6.85
CA ASP A 49 -5.92 2.01 -5.84
C ASP A 49 -5.91 3.02 -4.67
N THR A 50 -5.29 4.18 -4.87
CA THR A 50 -5.22 5.24 -3.85
C THR A 50 -6.60 5.72 -3.41
N SER A 51 -6.74 5.93 -2.11
CA SER A 51 -7.93 6.46 -1.45
C SER A 51 -7.53 7.38 -0.29
N GLN A 52 -8.45 8.28 0.11
CA GLN A 52 -8.28 9.16 1.28
C GLN A 52 -7.07 10.12 1.18
N GLY A 53 -6.76 10.59 -0.03
CA GLY A 53 -5.75 11.64 -0.28
C GLY A 53 -6.27 13.05 0.02
N THR A 54 -5.59 14.05 -0.52
CA THR A 54 -6.02 15.47 -0.48
C THR A 54 -7.35 15.70 -1.19
N THR A 55 -8.05 16.79 -0.84
CA THR A 55 -9.34 17.15 -1.47
C THR A 55 -9.27 18.42 -2.32
N THR A 56 -8.33 19.32 -2.01
CA THR A 56 -8.15 20.63 -2.66
C THR A 56 -6.85 20.74 -3.44
N VAL A 57 -5.87 19.88 -3.14
CA VAL A 57 -4.57 19.85 -3.81
C VAL A 57 -4.49 18.65 -4.75
N GLU A 58 -4.03 18.87 -5.98
CA GLU A 58 -3.79 17.81 -6.95
C GLU A 58 -2.36 17.88 -7.50
N ALA A 59 -1.82 16.73 -7.88
CA ALA A 59 -0.63 16.59 -8.71
C ALA A 59 -0.99 15.75 -9.92
N ASP A 60 -0.60 16.21 -11.12
CA ASP A 60 -0.90 15.55 -12.39
C ASP A 60 -2.41 15.27 -12.61
N GLY A 61 -3.26 16.13 -12.04
CA GLY A 61 -4.72 16.03 -12.07
C GLY A 61 -5.24 14.81 -11.29
N ALA A 62 -4.62 14.48 -10.16
CA ALA A 62 -5.06 13.47 -9.22
C ALA A 62 -4.76 13.92 -7.78
N MET A 63 -5.59 13.50 -6.82
CA MET A 63 -5.34 13.74 -5.40
C MET A 63 -3.98 13.21 -4.97
N VAL A 64 -3.27 13.99 -4.16
CA VAL A 64 -1.97 13.62 -3.60
C VAL A 64 -2.19 12.78 -2.34
N MET A 65 -1.41 11.72 -2.20
CA MET A 65 -1.43 10.91 -0.99
C MET A 65 -0.75 11.63 0.16
N VAL A 66 -1.44 11.68 1.30
CA VAL A 66 -0.96 12.29 2.54
C VAL A 66 -1.14 11.31 3.69
N LYS A 67 -0.59 11.63 4.87
CA LYS A 67 -0.72 10.82 6.08
C LYS A 67 -2.19 10.43 6.33
N GLY A 68 -2.44 9.12 6.42
CA GLY A 68 -3.78 8.53 6.56
C GLY A 68 -4.39 8.02 5.25
N ALA A 69 -3.83 8.40 4.11
CA ALA A 69 -4.22 7.87 2.80
C ALA A 69 -3.76 6.41 2.65
N LYS A 70 -4.49 5.64 1.84
CA LYS A 70 -4.31 4.18 1.73
C LYS A 70 -4.40 3.71 0.28
N TYR A 71 -3.76 2.60 -0.05
CA TYR A 71 -4.18 1.79 -1.20
C TYR A 71 -5.31 0.89 -0.73
N SER A 72 -6.45 0.90 -1.44
CA SER A 72 -7.66 0.24 -0.99
C SER A 72 -7.56 -1.29 -0.99
N ARG A 73 -6.58 -1.85 -1.71
CA ARG A 73 -6.42 -3.30 -1.88
C ARG A 73 -4.97 -3.68 -2.17
N SER A 74 -4.56 -4.82 -1.62
CA SER A 74 -3.38 -5.56 -2.04
C SER A 74 -3.73 -6.74 -2.94
N THR A 75 -2.74 -7.24 -3.69
CA THR A 75 -2.90 -8.36 -4.63
C THR A 75 -1.70 -9.32 -4.53
N CYS A 76 -1.80 -10.49 -5.16
CA CYS A 76 -0.81 -11.58 -5.22
C CYS A 76 -0.77 -12.53 -4.00
N ASP A 77 -1.53 -12.25 -2.93
CA ASP A 77 -1.69 -13.10 -1.74
C ASP A 77 -2.99 -13.94 -1.77
N GLU A 78 -3.73 -13.94 -2.89
CA GLU A 78 -5.02 -14.62 -3.08
C GLU A 78 -5.05 -16.11 -2.71
N PRO A 79 -3.98 -16.90 -2.96
CA PRO A 79 -3.99 -18.31 -2.60
C PRO A 79 -4.04 -18.54 -1.08
N GLY A 80 -3.70 -17.52 -0.27
CA GLY A 80 -3.83 -17.49 1.18
C GLY A 80 -5.28 -17.38 1.67
N GLN A 81 -6.18 -18.25 1.20
CA GLN A 81 -7.63 -18.20 1.46
C GLN A 81 -8.00 -18.23 2.95
N MET A 82 -7.12 -18.79 3.80
CA MET A 82 -7.31 -18.81 5.24
C MET A 82 -6.69 -17.61 5.96
N LYS A 83 -6.37 -16.56 5.18
CA LYS A 83 -5.95 -15.22 5.60
C LYS A 83 -4.51 -15.12 6.12
N GLY A 84 -4.01 -13.89 6.21
CA GLY A 84 -2.73 -13.54 6.80
C GLY A 84 -2.55 -14.09 8.22
N VAL A 85 -1.34 -14.53 8.55
CA VAL A 85 -1.02 -15.07 9.88
C VAL A 85 -1.18 -14.00 10.96
N ILE A 86 -0.80 -12.75 10.66
CA ILE A 86 -0.90 -11.62 11.58
C ILE A 86 -2.23 -10.89 11.39
N SER A 87 -2.56 -10.53 10.14
CA SER A 87 -3.71 -9.66 9.88
C SER A 87 -5.07 -10.35 9.93
N ASN A 88 -5.13 -11.68 9.74
CA ASN A 88 -6.38 -12.40 9.49
C ASN A 88 -7.25 -11.79 8.38
N THR A 89 -6.60 -11.18 7.39
CA THR A 89 -7.20 -10.66 6.16
C THR A 89 -6.48 -11.19 4.91
N VAL A 90 -7.09 -11.03 3.74
CA VAL A 90 -6.49 -11.39 2.44
C VAL A 90 -6.86 -10.27 1.47
N GLN A 91 -5.91 -9.82 0.66
CA GLN A 91 -6.10 -8.70 -0.27
C GLN A 91 -6.62 -7.41 0.39
N ASP A 92 -6.23 -7.10 1.62
CA ASP A 92 -6.73 -5.92 2.33
C ASP A 92 -5.85 -4.68 2.06
N VAL A 93 -6.22 -3.55 2.68
CA VAL A 93 -5.62 -2.23 2.50
C VAL A 93 -4.10 -2.23 2.70
N CYS A 94 -3.44 -1.35 1.94
CA CYS A 94 -2.05 -0.97 2.19
C CYS A 94 -1.98 0.43 2.80
N GLU A 95 -1.24 0.58 3.90
CA GLU A 95 -1.14 1.83 4.66
C GLU A 95 0.29 2.35 4.65
N TYR A 96 0.49 3.64 4.35
CA TYR A 96 1.82 4.23 4.41
C TYR A 96 2.38 4.22 5.82
N MET A 97 3.59 3.71 5.96
CA MET A 97 4.32 3.70 7.23
C MET A 97 5.17 4.97 7.39
N MET A 98 5.70 5.48 6.28
CA MET A 98 6.52 6.70 6.25
C MET A 98 5.93 7.74 5.30
N TYR A 99 6.24 9.00 5.59
CA TYR A 99 5.80 10.19 4.85
C TYR A 99 6.87 11.28 5.03
N SER A 100 6.76 12.40 4.30
CA SER A 100 7.74 13.48 4.38
C SER A 100 7.76 14.16 5.75
N PHE A 101 8.95 14.55 6.22
CA PHE A 101 9.11 15.23 7.51
C PHE A 101 8.88 16.74 7.44
N ASP A 102 9.04 17.30 6.24
CA ASP A 102 9.11 18.73 5.94
C ASP A 102 7.92 19.23 5.13
N VAL A 103 7.44 18.41 4.19
CA VAL A 103 6.38 18.80 3.26
C VAL A 103 5.05 18.21 3.68
N MET A 104 4.07 19.11 3.80
CA MET A 104 2.72 18.82 4.21
C MET A 104 1.74 19.47 3.22
N LEU A 105 0.69 18.74 2.88
CA LEU A 105 -0.46 19.25 2.13
C LEU A 105 -1.70 19.10 3.01
N GLU A 106 -2.51 20.15 3.08
CA GLU A 106 -3.71 20.18 3.94
C GLU A 106 -3.42 19.84 5.42
N GLY A 107 -2.24 20.26 5.90
CA GLY A 107 -1.81 19.97 7.27
C GLY A 107 -1.45 18.51 7.54
N LYS A 108 -1.25 17.70 6.49
CA LYS A 108 -0.83 16.29 6.59
C LYS A 108 0.44 16.05 5.79
N ASN A 109 1.37 15.29 6.36
CA ASN A 109 2.63 14.91 5.71
C ASN A 109 2.38 14.18 4.39
N VAL A 110 3.16 14.51 3.36
CA VAL A 110 2.97 13.91 2.03
C VAL A 110 3.58 12.51 1.94
N CYS A 111 2.86 11.58 1.34
CA CYS A 111 3.38 10.26 0.99
C CYS A 111 4.09 10.30 -0.37
N ARG A 112 5.29 9.71 -0.45
CA ARG A 112 6.12 9.70 -1.65
C ARG A 112 6.12 8.33 -2.30
N MET A 113 6.45 8.29 -3.59
CA MET A 113 6.72 7.03 -4.29
C MET A 113 7.88 6.30 -3.62
N GLY A 114 7.69 5.02 -3.29
CA GLY A 114 8.69 4.19 -2.62
C GLY A 114 8.84 4.46 -1.12
N ASP A 115 7.95 5.24 -0.50
CA ASP A 115 7.81 5.18 0.96
C ASP A 115 7.22 3.81 1.34
N PRO A 116 7.74 3.15 2.40
CA PRO A 116 7.32 1.83 2.79
C PRO A 116 5.86 1.81 3.24
N LEU A 117 5.16 0.73 2.92
CA LEU A 117 3.78 0.47 3.27
C LEU A 117 3.65 -0.79 4.11
N TRP A 118 2.63 -0.80 4.96
CA TRP A 118 2.02 -2.03 5.45
C TRP A 118 1.12 -2.60 4.37
N HIS A 119 1.13 -3.90 4.19
CA HIS A 119 0.32 -4.63 3.22
C HIS A 119 -0.65 -5.57 3.93
N ASN A 120 -1.78 -5.86 3.27
CA ASN A 120 -2.81 -6.79 3.72
C ASN A 120 -3.20 -6.57 5.21
N SER A 121 -3.59 -5.34 5.55
CA SER A 121 -3.94 -4.94 6.93
C SER A 121 -2.83 -5.24 7.94
N LYS A 122 -1.60 -4.82 7.61
CA LYS A 122 -0.39 -4.98 8.45
C LYS A 122 0.05 -6.43 8.65
N ASN A 123 -0.17 -7.30 7.66
CA ASN A 123 0.39 -8.64 7.68
C ASN A 123 1.91 -8.64 7.39
N ILE A 124 2.36 -7.71 6.56
CA ILE A 124 3.77 -7.47 6.23
C ILE A 124 4.03 -5.98 5.98
N MET A 125 5.29 -5.56 6.12
CA MET A 125 5.80 -4.25 5.72
C MET A 125 6.86 -4.36 4.63
N GLY A 126 6.92 -3.37 3.74
CA GLY A 126 7.99 -3.22 2.75
C GLY A 126 7.92 -1.90 2.00
#